data_AF-A0A3G2HSS6-F1
#
_entry.id   AF-A0A3G2HSS6-F1
#
_cell.length_a   1.000
_cell.length_b   1.000
_cell.length_c   1.000
_cell.angle_alpha   90.00
_cell.angle_beta   90.00
_cell.angle_gamma   90.00
#
_symmetry.space_group_name_H-M   'P 1'
#
loop_
_entity.id
_entity.type
_entity.pdbx_description
1 polymer ?
#
loop_
_entity_poly.entity_id
_entity_poly.type
_entity_poly.pdbx_seq_one_letter_code
_entity_poly.pdbx_strand_id
1 'polypeptide(L)'
;MVRESGATTALSYDRLSNGNYEHLNALAKRWRMGKIQQRTQVSGARDVTMRLKNAAGQKVEVSFPDLPGEEFARMWERRELDRSMQETLTAPALVFLINGDTVRAPAWVVERMALANKLGMTSTEQEPTEWSADLAPTQVKIVDLLQILMAGDLHIGNRRLALLISAWDKVEGEQQTPVEILESKLPLLHQYLHSGRDPWTWRVWGLSAQGGGV
;
A
#
# COMPACT_ATOMS: atom_id res chain seq x y z
N MET A 1 2.40 -16.34 19.59
CA MET A 1 3.16 -16.00 18.38
C MET A 1 4.35 -16.94 18.32
N VAL A 2 4.42 -17.80 17.30
CA VAL A 2 5.56 -18.70 17.14
C VAL A 2 6.77 -17.83 16.80
N ARG A 3 7.74 -17.74 17.72
CA ARG A 3 9.03 -17.10 17.43
C ARG A 3 9.78 -18.01 16.48
N GLU A 4 9.95 -17.58 15.23
CA GLU A 4 10.84 -18.29 14.31
C GLU A 4 12.28 -18.00 14.72
N SER A 5 13.01 -19.06 15.02
CA SER A 5 14.46 -19.01 15.21
C SER A 5 15.11 -18.89 13.83
N GLY A 6 15.61 -17.71 13.46
CA GLY A 6 16.43 -17.58 12.25
C GLY A 6 16.52 -16.19 11.62
N ALA A 7 15.50 -15.34 11.77
CA ALA A 7 15.57 -13.99 11.20
C ALA A 7 16.26 -13.02 12.17
N THR A 8 17.39 -12.43 11.78
CA THR A 8 17.98 -11.31 12.50
C THR A 8 17.07 -10.10 12.33
N THR A 9 16.27 -9.78 13.34
CA THR A 9 15.35 -8.64 13.30
C THR A 9 15.85 -7.51 14.22
N ALA A 10 15.72 -6.27 13.75
CA ALA A 10 16.01 -5.09 14.58
C ALA A 10 14.96 -4.87 15.69
N LEU A 11 13.76 -5.42 15.48
CA LEU A 11 12.63 -5.35 16.41
C LEU A 11 12.21 -6.76 16.82
N SER A 12 11.87 -6.91 18.10
CA SER A 12 11.33 -8.14 18.68
C SER A 12 9.95 -7.89 19.25
N TYR A 13 9.09 -8.91 19.17
CA TYR A 13 7.73 -8.85 19.71
C TYR A 13 7.72 -8.71 21.24
N ASP A 14 6.97 -7.73 21.75
CA ASP A 14 6.74 -7.50 23.19
C ASP A 14 5.36 -8.02 23.60
N ARG A 15 4.28 -7.42 23.09
CA ARG A 15 2.88 -7.81 23.37
C ARG A 15 1.90 -7.29 22.32
N LEU A 16 0.68 -7.83 22.29
CA LEU A 16 -0.45 -7.21 21.60
C LEU A 16 -1.05 -6.12 22.50
N SER A 17 -1.21 -4.93 21.95
CA SER A 17 -1.94 -3.82 22.58
C SER A 17 -3.44 -3.92 22.24
N ASN A 18 -3.79 -4.37 21.03
CA ASN A 18 -5.17 -4.60 20.57
C ASN A 18 -5.23 -5.79 19.59
N GLY A 19 -6.33 -6.54 19.58
CA GLY A 19 -6.56 -7.73 18.75
C GLY A 19 -6.29 -9.07 19.45
N ASN A 20 -6.82 -10.16 18.87
CA ASN A 20 -6.66 -11.53 19.39
C ASN A 20 -5.57 -12.31 18.63
N TYR A 21 -4.70 -12.98 19.38
CA TYR A 21 -3.66 -13.90 18.90
C TYR A 21 -4.16 -14.96 17.90
N GLU A 22 -5.40 -15.43 18.03
CA GLU A 22 -5.97 -16.46 17.15
C GLU A 22 -6.00 -16.01 15.69
N HIS A 23 -6.37 -14.76 15.42
CA HIS A 23 -6.43 -14.19 14.07
C HIS A 23 -5.05 -14.16 13.42
N LEU A 24 -4.07 -13.59 14.12
CA LEU A 24 -2.69 -13.50 13.64
C LEU A 24 -2.03 -14.86 13.47
N ASN A 25 -2.28 -15.80 14.39
CA ASN A 25 -1.76 -17.16 14.26
C ASN A 25 -2.41 -17.88 13.07
N ALA A 26 -3.69 -17.64 12.78
CA ALA A 26 -4.35 -18.20 11.61
C ALA A 26 -3.77 -17.64 10.30
N LEU A 27 -3.53 -16.32 10.23
CA LEU A 27 -2.85 -15.68 9.09
C LEU A 27 -1.44 -16.24 8.89
N ALA A 28 -0.63 -16.27 9.96
CA ALA A 28 0.73 -16.82 9.93
C ALA A 28 0.75 -18.28 9.48
N LYS A 29 -0.19 -19.11 9.96
CA LYS A 29 -0.31 -20.51 9.53
C LYS A 29 -0.62 -20.63 8.04
N ARG A 30 -1.50 -19.77 7.49
CA ARG A 30 -1.80 -19.77 6.05
C ARG A 30 -0.61 -19.37 5.20
N TRP A 31 0.09 -18.31 5.59
CA TRP A 31 1.30 -17.86 4.90
C TRP A 31 2.38 -18.95 4.87
N ARG A 32 2.59 -19.66 5.99
CA ARG A 32 3.49 -20.82 6.05
C ARG A 32 3.11 -21.95 5.10
N MET A 33 1.82 -22.12 4.81
CA MET A 33 1.36 -23.14 3.87
C MET A 33 1.48 -22.70 2.40
N GLY A 34 2.01 -21.49 2.12
CA GLY A 34 2.08 -20.93 0.76
C GLY A 34 0.71 -20.74 0.10
N LYS A 35 -0.37 -20.71 0.89
CA LYS A 35 -1.73 -20.58 0.36
C LYS A 35 -2.04 -19.12 0.10
N ILE A 36 -2.51 -18.82 -1.11
CA ILE A 36 -3.03 -17.51 -1.46
C ILE A 36 -4.14 -17.16 -0.47
N GLN A 37 -3.98 -16.02 0.21
CA GLN A 37 -4.97 -15.53 1.15
C GLN A 37 -6.20 -15.05 0.36
N GLN A 38 -7.37 -15.58 0.70
CA GLN A 38 -8.63 -15.07 0.15
C GLN A 38 -8.88 -13.65 0.67
N ARG A 39 -9.53 -12.81 -0.14
CA ARG A 39 -9.88 -11.42 0.23
C ARG A 39 -10.55 -11.37 1.60
N THR A 40 -10.14 -10.42 2.45
CA THR A 40 -10.78 -10.16 3.76
C THR A 40 -12.25 -9.83 3.52
N GLN A 41 -13.16 -10.64 4.07
CA GLN A 41 -14.59 -10.38 3.97
C GLN A 41 -14.97 -9.19 4.86
N VAL A 42 -16.00 -8.43 4.46
CA VAL A 42 -16.46 -7.20 5.10
C VAL A 42 -16.80 -7.37 6.60
N SER A 43 -17.19 -8.58 7.03
CA SER A 43 -17.44 -8.92 8.45
C SER A 43 -16.19 -9.15 9.31
N GLY A 44 -14.99 -9.00 8.73
CA GLY A 44 -13.71 -9.37 9.35
C GLY A 44 -12.80 -8.22 9.75
N ALA A 45 -13.25 -6.97 9.68
CA ALA A 45 -12.44 -5.81 10.04
C ALA A 45 -11.91 -5.96 11.48
N ARG A 46 -10.58 -6.03 11.63
CA ARG A 46 -9.93 -6.16 12.94
C ARG A 46 -8.72 -5.24 13.02
N ASP A 47 -8.74 -4.37 14.01
CA ASP A 47 -7.56 -3.60 14.36
C ASP A 47 -6.61 -4.49 15.17
N VAL A 48 -5.41 -4.70 14.61
CA VAL A 48 -4.34 -5.38 15.32
C VAL A 48 -3.25 -4.38 15.64
N THR A 49 -3.08 -4.09 16.92
CA THR A 49 -2.01 -3.22 17.40
C THR A 49 -1.00 -4.06 18.16
N MET A 50 0.24 -4.08 17.70
CA MET A 50 1.35 -4.79 18.33
C MET A 50 2.41 -3.83 18.85
N ARG A 51 2.95 -4.17 20.01
CA ARG A 51 4.11 -3.50 20.59
C ARG A 51 5.35 -4.31 20.29
N LEU A 52 6.32 -3.63 19.68
CA LEU A 52 7.63 -4.16 19.36
C LEU A 52 8.68 -3.43 20.20
N LYS A 53 9.82 -4.07 20.43
CA LYS A 53 10.97 -3.48 21.12
C LYS A 53 12.27 -3.75 20.39
N ASN A 54 13.18 -2.78 20.39
CA ASN A 54 14.53 -2.99 19.88
C ASN A 54 15.46 -3.62 20.94
N ALA A 55 16.72 -3.88 20.56
CA ALA A 55 17.73 -4.43 21.46
C ALA A 55 18.02 -3.53 22.69
N ALA A 56 17.83 -2.21 22.56
CA ALA A 56 17.98 -1.25 23.65
C ALA A 56 16.71 -1.12 24.54
N GLY A 57 15.65 -1.89 24.26
CA GLY A 57 14.40 -1.85 25.02
C GLY A 57 13.45 -0.70 24.67
N GLN A 58 13.78 0.13 23.67
CA GLN A 58 12.89 1.18 23.17
C GLN A 58 11.68 0.53 22.48
N LYS A 59 10.48 1.06 22.75
CA LYS A 59 9.21 0.48 22.33
C LYS A 59 8.64 1.25 21.13
N VAL A 60 8.11 0.50 20.17
CA VAL A 60 7.37 1.03 19.02
C VAL A 60 6.03 0.32 18.97
N GLU A 61 4.96 1.08 18.73
CA GLU A 61 3.64 0.53 18.51
C GLU A 61 3.34 0.54 17.01
N VAL A 62 2.91 -0.60 16.49
CA VAL A 62 2.57 -0.79 15.07
C VAL A 62 1.13 -1.24 15.01
N SER A 63 0.29 -0.44 14.34
CA SER A 63 -1.11 -0.76 14.10
C SER A 63 -1.28 -1.23 12.65
N PHE A 64 -1.95 -2.36 12.48
CA PHE A 64 -2.35 -2.92 11.19
C PHE A 64 -3.88 -2.96 11.18
N PRO A 65 -4.54 -1.97 10.56
CA PRO A 65 -5.97 -2.05 10.34
C PRO A 65 -6.21 -3.12 9.25
N ASP A 66 -6.70 -4.31 9.63
CA ASP A 66 -7.08 -5.36 8.68
C ASP A 66 -8.45 -5.03 8.08
N LEU A 67 -8.47 -4.01 7.23
CA LEU A 67 -9.67 -3.50 6.59
C LEU A 67 -9.87 -4.14 5.21
N PRO A 68 -11.13 -4.42 4.81
CA PRO A 68 -11.44 -4.78 3.43
C PRO A 68 -10.93 -3.71 2.47
N GLY A 69 -10.34 -4.10 1.34
CA GLY A 69 -9.90 -3.15 0.31
C GLY A 69 -11.03 -2.25 -0.23
N GLU A 70 -12.28 -2.66 -0.04
CA GLU A 70 -13.48 -1.87 -0.34
C GLU A 70 -13.64 -0.65 0.57
N GLU A 71 -13.13 -0.65 1.80
CA GLU A 71 -13.15 0.54 2.68
C GLU A 71 -12.23 1.63 2.14
N PHE A 72 -11.06 1.24 1.61
CA PHE A 72 -10.18 2.18 0.91
C PHE A 72 -10.83 2.72 -0.36
N ALA A 73 -11.55 1.87 -1.10
CA ALA A 73 -12.32 2.31 -2.26
C ALA A 73 -13.45 3.26 -1.88
N ARG A 74 -14.17 3.01 -0.78
CA ARG A 74 -15.20 3.92 -0.25
C ARG A 74 -14.65 5.27 0.16
N MET A 75 -13.54 5.31 0.90
CA MET A 75 -12.88 6.58 1.25
C MET A 75 -12.48 7.37 0.01
N TRP A 76 -11.96 6.69 -1.01
CA TRP A 76 -11.59 7.29 -2.29
C TRP A 76 -12.80 7.81 -3.09
N GLU A 77 -13.83 6.97 -3.25
CA GLU A 77 -14.99 7.23 -4.10
C GLU A 77 -16.02 8.16 -3.46
N ARG A 78 -16.26 7.99 -2.16
CA ARG A 78 -17.37 8.65 -1.44
C ARG A 78 -16.92 9.72 -0.46
N ARG A 79 -15.61 9.81 -0.18
CA ARG A 79 -15.04 10.71 0.86
C ARG A 79 -15.65 10.46 2.24
N GLU A 80 -16.08 9.23 2.50
CA GLU A 80 -16.63 8.80 3.78
C GLU A 80 -15.51 8.24 4.65
N LEU A 81 -15.48 8.67 5.92
CA LEU A 81 -14.46 8.27 6.88
C LEU A 81 -15.10 8.07 8.25
N ASP A 82 -14.97 6.86 8.80
CA ASP A 82 -15.41 6.58 10.16
C ASP A 82 -14.38 7.02 11.21
N ARG A 83 -14.81 7.07 12.48
CA ARG A 83 -13.98 7.57 13.58
C ARG A 83 -12.78 6.67 13.90
N SER A 84 -12.94 5.34 13.83
CA SER A 84 -11.84 4.39 14.03
C SER A 84 -10.74 4.55 12.97
N MET A 85 -11.14 4.83 11.74
CA MET A 85 -10.24 5.07 10.63
C MET A 85 -9.58 6.44 10.75
N GLN A 86 -10.27 7.47 11.24
CA GLN A 86 -9.63 8.76 11.59
C GLN A 86 -8.47 8.59 12.57
N GLU A 87 -8.67 7.85 13.66
CA GLU A 87 -7.61 7.60 14.65
C GLU A 87 -6.41 6.88 14.03
N THR A 88 -6.65 5.91 13.16
CA THR A 88 -5.59 5.20 12.46
C THR A 88 -4.87 6.09 11.43
N LEU A 89 -5.63 6.89 10.69
CA LEU A 89 -5.14 7.77 9.64
C LEU A 89 -4.55 9.08 10.16
N THR A 90 -4.58 9.35 11.46
CA THR A 90 -3.88 10.48 12.12
C THR A 90 -2.51 10.07 12.69
N ALA A 91 -2.00 8.87 12.37
CA ALA A 91 -0.69 8.42 12.83
C ALA A 91 0.48 9.27 12.29
N PRO A 92 1.48 9.67 13.11
CA PRO A 92 2.60 10.51 12.66
C PRO A 92 3.57 9.81 11.69
N ALA A 93 3.49 8.49 11.57
CA ALA A 93 4.26 7.69 10.64
C ALA A 93 3.37 6.66 9.94
N LEU A 94 3.44 6.62 8.62
CA LEU A 94 2.66 5.74 7.76
C LEU A 94 3.58 4.82 6.97
N VAL A 95 3.15 3.57 6.80
CA VAL A 95 3.74 2.62 5.85
C VAL A 95 2.72 2.39 4.76
N PHE A 96 3.09 2.66 3.52
CA PHE A 96 2.22 2.49 2.37
C PHE A 96 2.82 1.43 1.44
N LEU A 97 2.09 0.34 1.23
CA LEU A 97 2.53 -0.80 0.42
C LEU A 97 1.92 -0.70 -0.98
N ILE A 98 2.77 -0.60 -2.00
CA ILE A 98 2.39 -0.54 -3.40
C ILE A 98 2.82 -1.85 -4.05
N ASN A 99 1.89 -2.58 -4.66
CA ASN A 99 2.26 -3.73 -5.46
C ASN A 99 2.81 -3.25 -6.82
N GLY A 100 4.09 -3.50 -7.07
CA GLY A 100 4.79 -3.06 -8.27
C GLY A 100 4.35 -3.75 -9.56
N ASP A 101 3.68 -4.90 -9.46
CA ASP A 101 3.19 -5.72 -10.58
C ASP A 101 1.76 -5.31 -11.02
N THR A 102 1.00 -4.66 -10.13
CA THR A 102 -0.41 -4.29 -10.39
C THR A 102 -0.62 -2.79 -10.57
N VAL A 103 0.43 -2.03 -10.87
CA VAL A 103 0.32 -0.58 -11.09
C VAL A 103 -0.45 -0.32 -12.39
N ARG A 104 -1.58 0.39 -12.29
CA ARG A 104 -2.37 0.84 -13.44
C ARG A 104 -1.86 2.20 -13.91
N ALA A 105 -1.15 2.20 -15.04
CA ALA A 105 -0.71 3.40 -15.73
C ALA A 105 -1.89 4.21 -16.29
N PRO A 106 -1.74 5.53 -16.46
CA PRO A 106 -2.68 6.32 -17.26
C PRO A 106 -2.72 5.77 -18.68
N ALA A 107 -3.93 5.61 -19.23
CA ALA A 107 -4.12 5.16 -20.60
C ALA A 107 -4.47 6.36 -21.49
N TRP A 108 -3.54 6.77 -22.35
CA TRP A 108 -3.80 7.82 -23.33
C TRP A 108 -4.54 7.24 -24.53
N VAL A 109 -5.64 7.88 -24.93
CA VAL A 109 -6.42 7.46 -26.11
C VAL A 109 -5.53 7.40 -27.36
N VAL A 110 -4.64 8.39 -27.53
CA VAL A 110 -3.72 8.47 -28.69
C VAL A 110 -2.78 7.26 -28.75
N GLU A 111 -2.21 6.85 -27.62
CA GLU A 111 -1.30 5.69 -27.56
C GLU A 111 -2.06 4.38 -27.83
N ARG A 112 -3.26 4.24 -27.27
CA ARG A 112 -4.13 3.08 -27.52
C ARG A 112 -4.52 2.97 -28.99
N MET A 113 -4.88 4.08 -29.63
CA MET A 113 -5.22 4.12 -31.04
C MET A 113 -3.99 3.80 -31.92
N ALA A 114 -2.82 4.33 -31.58
CA ALA A 114 -1.58 4.02 -32.29
C ALA A 114 -1.21 2.52 -32.19
N LEU A 115 -1.40 1.91 -31.02
CA LEU A 115 -1.17 0.48 -30.81
C LEU A 115 -2.20 -0.39 -31.55
N ALA A 116 -3.49 -0.04 -31.48
CA ALA A 116 -4.56 -0.74 -32.19
C ALA A 116 -4.33 -0.74 -33.71
N ASN A 117 -3.95 0.43 -34.27
CA ASN A 117 -3.59 0.57 -35.68
C ASN A 117 -2.40 -0.32 -36.05
N LYS A 118 -1.34 -0.36 -35.21
CA LYS A 118 -0.17 -1.24 -35.44
C LYS A 118 -0.53 -2.72 -35.42
N LEU A 119 -1.49 -3.12 -34.58
CA LEU A 119 -1.96 -4.49 -34.46
C LEU A 119 -3.03 -4.86 -35.50
N GLY A 120 -3.38 -3.95 -36.42
CA GLY A 120 -4.41 -4.18 -37.43
C GLY A 120 -5.82 -4.37 -36.84
N MET A 121 -6.04 -3.90 -35.61
CA MET A 121 -7.35 -3.97 -34.97
C MET A 121 -8.24 -2.86 -35.51
N THR A 122 -9.38 -3.23 -36.09
CA THR A 122 -10.44 -2.29 -36.43
C THR A 122 -11.11 -1.81 -35.14
N SER A 123 -11.17 -0.50 -34.95
CA SER A 123 -11.90 0.12 -33.86
C SER A 123 -13.37 -0.29 -33.95
N THR A 124 -13.79 -1.26 -33.13
CA THR A 124 -15.21 -1.46 -32.88
C THR A 124 -15.70 -0.24 -32.11
N GLU A 125 -16.80 0.38 -32.56
CA GLU A 125 -17.54 1.35 -31.75
C GLU A 125 -18.00 0.63 -30.47
N GLN A 126 -17.18 0.73 -29.43
CA GLN A 126 -17.56 0.33 -28.09
C GLN A 126 -18.38 1.46 -27.50
N GLU A 127 -19.49 1.12 -26.84
CA GLU A 127 -20.22 2.11 -26.06
C GLU A 127 -19.27 2.79 -25.07
N PRO A 128 -19.33 4.12 -24.93
CA PRO A 128 -18.50 4.84 -23.98
C PRO A 128 -18.69 4.25 -22.60
N THR A 129 -17.60 3.73 -22.01
CA THR A 129 -17.64 3.32 -20.61
C THR A 129 -17.87 4.55 -19.75
N GLU A 130 -18.96 4.55 -18.98
CA GLU A 130 -19.23 5.61 -18.02
C GLU A 130 -18.08 5.71 -17.01
N TRP A 131 -17.66 6.95 -16.71
CA TRP A 131 -16.54 7.16 -15.81
C TRP A 131 -16.91 6.77 -14.37
N SER A 132 -15.99 6.08 -13.70
CA SER A 132 -16.06 5.76 -12.28
C SER A 132 -14.67 5.86 -11.64
N ALA A 133 -14.62 6.18 -10.35
CA ALA A 133 -13.34 6.49 -9.70
C ALA A 133 -12.40 5.27 -9.59
N ASP A 134 -12.92 4.05 -9.70
CA ASP A 134 -12.11 2.83 -9.78
C ASP A 134 -11.27 2.76 -11.08
N LEU A 135 -11.71 3.46 -12.13
CA LEU A 135 -10.98 3.57 -13.39
C LEU A 135 -9.75 4.48 -13.32
N ALA A 136 -9.60 5.26 -12.25
CA ALA A 136 -8.47 6.16 -12.07
C ALA A 136 -7.12 5.40 -12.03
N PRO A 137 -6.04 5.96 -12.60
CA PRO A 137 -4.69 5.41 -12.49
C PRO A 137 -4.26 5.26 -11.03
N THR A 138 -3.42 4.26 -10.74
CA THR A 138 -2.97 3.96 -9.37
C THR A 138 -2.35 5.18 -8.68
N GLN A 139 -1.48 5.91 -9.38
CA GLN A 139 -0.84 7.12 -8.84
C GLN A 139 -1.83 8.23 -8.48
N VAL A 140 -2.93 8.37 -9.22
CA VAL A 140 -3.96 9.38 -8.92
C VAL A 140 -4.64 9.06 -7.60
N LYS A 141 -5.01 7.78 -7.41
CA LYS A 141 -5.59 7.30 -6.15
C LYS A 141 -4.68 7.54 -4.95
N ILE A 142 -3.40 7.22 -5.12
CA ILE A 142 -2.42 7.37 -4.03
C ILE A 142 -2.19 8.84 -3.70
N VAL A 143 -1.98 9.70 -4.70
CA VAL A 143 -1.67 11.12 -4.46
C VAL A 143 -2.83 11.82 -3.78
N ASP A 144 -4.07 11.60 -4.22
CA ASP A 144 -5.20 12.26 -3.57
C ASP A 144 -5.49 11.66 -2.18
N LEU A 145 -5.24 10.36 -1.94
CA LEU A 145 -5.22 9.84 -0.56
C LEU A 145 -4.18 10.55 0.32
N LEU A 146 -2.96 10.76 -0.17
CA LEU A 146 -1.95 11.50 0.58
C LEU A 146 -2.38 12.96 0.82
N GLN A 147 -3.07 13.60 -0.13
CA GLN A 147 -3.62 14.94 0.06
C GLN A 147 -4.75 14.98 1.09
N ILE A 148 -5.64 13.98 1.10
CA ILE A 148 -6.69 13.82 2.14
C ILE A 148 -6.03 13.75 3.52
N LEU A 149 -4.96 12.96 3.65
CA LEU A 149 -4.20 12.80 4.91
C LEU A 149 -3.51 14.09 5.38
N MET A 150 -3.46 15.10 4.52
CA MET A 150 -2.87 16.42 4.78
C MET A 150 -3.93 17.53 4.82
N ALA A 151 -5.21 17.17 4.86
CA ALA A 151 -6.33 18.11 4.89
C ALA A 151 -7.30 17.83 6.05
N GLY A 152 -8.09 18.85 6.41
CA GLY A 152 -9.18 18.76 7.38
C GLY A 152 -8.75 18.15 8.72
N ASP A 153 -9.61 17.29 9.28
CA ASP A 153 -9.40 16.64 10.58
C ASP A 153 -8.28 15.59 10.59
N LEU A 154 -7.74 15.24 9.43
CA LEU A 154 -6.60 14.31 9.30
C LEU A 154 -5.25 15.03 9.31
N HIS A 155 -5.24 16.35 9.17
CA HIS A 155 -4.02 17.13 9.13
C HIS A 155 -3.39 17.25 10.52
N ILE A 156 -2.27 16.56 10.72
CA ILE A 156 -1.50 16.59 11.97
C ILE A 156 -0.12 17.26 11.84
N GLY A 157 0.10 18.04 10.77
CA GLY A 157 1.40 18.65 10.47
C GLY A 157 2.38 17.68 9.82
N ASN A 158 3.65 17.71 10.24
CA ASN A 158 4.71 16.93 9.60
C ASN A 158 4.52 15.42 9.82
N ARG A 159 4.55 14.64 8.73
CA ARG A 159 4.35 13.19 8.77
C ARG A 159 5.49 12.44 8.12
N ARG A 160 5.77 11.24 8.61
CA ARG A 160 6.75 10.33 8.01
C ARG A 160 6.05 9.31 7.12
N LEU A 161 6.57 9.09 5.92
CA LEU A 161 6.01 8.14 4.96
C LEU A 161 7.06 7.12 4.52
N ALA A 162 6.77 5.84 4.74
CA ALA A 162 7.55 4.75 4.19
C ALA A 162 6.80 4.13 3.02
N LEU A 163 7.31 4.30 1.80
CA LEU A 163 6.80 3.63 0.61
C LEU A 163 7.49 2.27 0.45
N LEU A 164 6.71 1.20 0.40
CA LEU A 164 7.20 -0.15 0.17
C LEU A 164 6.67 -0.63 -1.19
N ILE A 165 7.55 -0.91 -2.13
CA ILE A 165 7.20 -1.49 -3.42
C ILE A 165 7.33 -3.01 -3.30
N SER A 166 6.20 -3.72 -3.22
CA SER A 166 6.15 -5.17 -3.10
C SER A 166 6.26 -5.87 -4.45
N ALA A 167 6.42 -7.21 -4.41
CA ALA A 167 6.73 -8.04 -5.57
C ALA A 167 8.00 -7.57 -6.29
N TRP A 168 8.98 -7.07 -5.52
CA TRP A 168 10.20 -6.46 -6.06
C TRP A 168 11.00 -7.42 -6.97
N ASP A 169 10.92 -8.72 -6.71
CA ASP A 169 11.48 -9.78 -7.57
C ASP A 169 10.83 -9.87 -8.96
N LYS A 170 9.55 -9.50 -9.08
CA LYS A 170 8.83 -9.48 -10.37
C LYS A 170 8.93 -8.15 -11.10
N VAL A 171 9.40 -7.11 -10.42
CA VAL A 171 9.67 -5.81 -11.03
C VAL A 171 10.95 -5.87 -11.89
N GLU A 172 11.50 -7.06 -12.14
CA GLU A 172 12.59 -7.38 -13.08
C GLU A 172 12.52 -6.53 -14.35
N GLY A 173 13.27 -5.43 -14.27
CA GLY A 173 13.45 -4.38 -15.24
C GLY A 173 14.71 -3.63 -14.80
N GLU A 174 15.85 -4.20 -15.17
CA GLU A 174 17.18 -3.56 -15.27
C GLU A 174 17.65 -2.69 -14.08
N GLN A 175 18.28 -3.26 -13.05
CA GLN A 175 19.18 -2.55 -12.11
C GLN A 175 18.62 -1.28 -11.41
N GLN A 176 17.31 -1.02 -11.51
CA GLN A 176 16.70 0.19 -10.99
C GLN A 176 16.54 0.14 -9.47
N THR A 177 16.85 1.25 -8.82
CA THR A 177 16.58 1.51 -7.42
C THR A 177 15.07 1.73 -7.18
N PRO A 178 14.59 1.56 -5.93
CA PRO A 178 13.20 1.87 -5.59
C PRO A 178 12.76 3.30 -5.94
N VAL A 179 13.68 4.26 -5.94
CA VAL A 179 13.41 5.65 -6.35
C VAL A 179 13.22 5.74 -7.87
N GLU A 180 14.07 5.08 -8.66
CA GLU A 180 13.95 5.08 -10.13
C GLU A 180 12.67 4.37 -10.59
N ILE A 181 12.25 3.30 -9.91
CA ILE A 181 10.95 2.66 -10.17
C ILE A 181 9.79 3.59 -9.80
N LEU A 182 9.89 4.31 -8.68
CA LEU A 182 8.87 5.29 -8.28
C LEU A 182 8.75 6.40 -9.34
N GLU A 183 9.87 6.93 -9.81
CA GLU A 183 9.92 7.98 -10.83
C GLU A 183 9.37 7.50 -12.19
N SER A 184 9.76 6.31 -12.63
CA SER A 184 9.34 5.77 -13.94
C SER A 184 7.90 5.25 -13.96
N LYS A 185 7.48 4.49 -12.94
CA LYS A 185 6.15 3.85 -12.91
C LYS A 185 5.06 4.71 -12.27
N LEU A 186 5.43 5.63 -11.39
CA LEU A 186 4.50 6.47 -10.62
C LEU A 186 4.96 7.95 -10.62
N PRO A 187 5.20 8.55 -11.80
CA PRO A 187 5.82 9.88 -11.91
C PRO A 187 5.04 10.98 -11.18
N LEU A 188 3.71 10.92 -11.15
CA LEU A 188 2.88 11.90 -10.42
C LEU A 188 3.11 11.80 -8.91
N LEU A 189 3.22 10.57 -8.38
CA LEU A 189 3.50 10.35 -6.97
C LEU A 189 4.91 10.82 -6.60
N HIS A 190 5.90 10.51 -7.44
CA HIS A 190 7.25 11.01 -7.29
C HIS A 190 7.27 12.55 -7.26
N GLN A 191 6.65 13.20 -8.25
CA GLN A 191 6.57 14.65 -8.35
C GLN A 191 5.87 15.26 -7.13
N TYR A 192 4.75 14.71 -6.70
CA TYR A 192 4.01 15.19 -5.53
C TYR A 192 4.90 15.19 -4.28
N LEU A 193 5.57 14.08 -3.98
CA LEU A 193 6.44 13.94 -2.81
C LEU A 193 7.72 14.79 -2.91
N HIS A 194 8.27 14.97 -4.11
CA HIS A 194 9.49 15.75 -4.33
C HIS A 194 9.23 17.26 -4.32
N SER A 195 8.04 17.70 -4.73
CA SER A 195 7.66 19.11 -4.77
C SER A 195 7.62 19.78 -3.39
N GLY A 196 7.52 18.99 -2.32
CA GLY A 196 7.40 19.49 -0.95
C GLY A 196 6.11 20.28 -0.68
N ARG A 197 5.08 20.13 -1.52
CA ARG A 197 3.76 20.76 -1.33
C ARG A 197 3.20 20.52 0.07
N ASP A 198 3.31 19.27 0.54
CA ASP A 198 2.89 18.84 1.86
C ASP A 198 4.11 18.36 2.68
N PRO A 199 4.13 18.56 4.01
CA PRO A 199 5.30 18.29 4.87
C PRO A 199 5.54 16.79 5.16
N TRP A 200 5.76 16.01 4.11
CA TRP A 200 6.15 14.61 4.18
C TRP A 200 7.67 14.45 4.33
N THR A 201 8.10 13.72 5.35
CA THR A 201 9.43 13.11 5.41
C THR A 201 9.33 11.69 4.90
N TRP A 202 9.77 11.42 3.67
CA TRP A 202 9.51 10.15 3.01
C TRP A 202 10.78 9.37 2.63
N ARG A 203 10.63 8.05 2.51
CA ARG A 203 11.64 7.12 1.98
C ARG A 203 10.93 5.97 1.25
N VAL A 204 11.61 5.37 0.27
CA VAL A 204 11.08 4.28 -0.54
C VAL A 204 12.02 3.06 -0.50
N TRP A 205 11.44 1.87 -0.42
CA TRP A 205 12.15 0.58 -0.41
C TRP A 205 11.46 -0.45 -1.28
N GLY A 206 12.26 -1.35 -1.87
CA GLY A 206 11.77 -2.56 -2.52
C GLY A 206 11.62 -3.69 -1.52
N LEU A 207 10.53 -4.45 -1.61
CA LEU A 207 10.26 -5.62 -0.78
C LEU A 207 9.98 -6.84 -1.68
N SER A 208 10.83 -7.85 -1.59
CA SER A 208 10.56 -9.17 -2.15
C SER A 208 10.20 -10.15 -1.03
N ALA A 209 9.15 -10.93 -1.24
CA ALA A 209 8.67 -11.92 -0.28
C ALA A 209 9.39 -13.28 -0.40
N GLN A 210 10.47 -13.38 -1.19
CA GLN A 210 11.28 -14.60 -1.29
C GLN A 210 12.15 -14.80 -0.03
N GLY A 211 11.50 -15.09 1.09
CA GLY A 211 12.12 -15.42 2.38
C GLY A 211 12.06 -16.91 2.71
N GLY A 212 11.99 -17.77 1.70
CA GLY A 212 12.00 -19.22 1.84
C GLY A 212 12.96 -19.84 0.85
N GLY A 213 14.24 -19.46 0.93
CA GLY A 213 15.29 -20.27 0.32
C GLY A 213 15.27 -21.64 0.97
N VAL A 214 15.11 -22.68 0.16
CA VAL A 214 15.44 -24.06 0.52
C VAL A 214 16.93 -24.15 0.80
#